data_AF-A0A7S2NDQ6-F1
#
_entry.id   AF-A0A7S2NDQ6-F1
#
_cell.length_a   1.000
_cell.length_b   1.000
_cell.length_c   1.000
_cell.angle_alpha   90.00
_cell.angle_beta   90.00
_cell.angle_gamma   90.00
#
_symmetry.space_group_name_H-M   'P 1'
#
loop_
_entity.id
_entity.type
_entity.pdbx_description
1 polymer ?
#
loop_
_entity_poly.entity_id
_entity_poly.type
_entity_poly.pdbx_seq_one_letter_code
_entity_poly.pdbx_strand_id
1 'polypeptide(L)'
;QQVIEATNTFLQQSGWADSKDVVIATGVGNHQMMACQFIRWNRPRSMITSGSLGVMGAGLPFAVGAQVANPNALTILFDGDGSFNMTHMDLQTIIRYNLPVKIAVMNDNRQQMVWIWQR
;
A
#
# COMPACT_ATOMS: atom_id res chain seq x y z
N GLN A 1 4.85 9.60 -6.25
CA GLN A 1 3.99 10.72 -5.84
C GLN A 1 2.73 10.84 -6.72
N GLN A 2 2.84 11.16 -8.01
CA GLN A 2 1.67 11.40 -8.89
C GLN A 2 0.59 10.30 -8.83
N VAL A 3 1.00 9.02 -8.82
CA VAL A 3 0.07 7.88 -8.71
C VAL A 3 -0.71 7.88 -7.38
N ILE A 4 -0.06 8.25 -6.28
CA ILE A 4 -0.65 8.30 -4.94
C ILE A 4 -1.69 9.43 -4.87
N GLU A 5 -1.32 10.62 -5.35
CA GLU A 5 -2.23 11.77 -5.39
C GLU A 5 -3.42 11.50 -6.32
N ALA A 6 -3.18 10.96 -7.52
CA ALA A 6 -4.24 10.59 -8.45
C ALA A 6 -5.18 9.54 -7.85
N THR A 7 -4.64 8.56 -7.10
CA THR A 7 -5.47 7.58 -6.37
C THR A 7 -6.32 8.27 -5.32
N ASN A 8 -5.75 9.19 -4.54
CA ASN A 8 -6.52 9.96 -3.57
C ASN A 8 -7.65 10.76 -4.26
N THR A 9 -7.35 11.49 -5.33
CA THR A 9 -8.35 12.23 -6.11
C THR A 9 -9.48 11.33 -6.60
N PHE A 10 -9.14 10.15 -7.15
CA PHE A 10 -10.12 9.16 -7.58
C PHE A 10 -11.00 8.70 -6.40
N LEU A 11 -10.41 8.37 -5.26
CA LEU A 11 -11.16 7.91 -4.08
C LEU A 11 -12.14 8.97 -3.55
N GLN A 12 -11.73 10.24 -3.56
CA GLN A 12 -12.59 11.36 -3.14
C GLN A 12 -13.72 11.61 -4.15
N GLN A 13 -13.43 11.67 -5.45
CA GLN A 13 -14.44 11.99 -6.48
C GLN A 13 -15.45 10.87 -6.72
N SER A 14 -15.03 9.61 -6.56
CA SER A 14 -15.90 8.45 -6.76
C SER A 14 -16.81 8.17 -5.56
N GLY A 15 -16.66 8.91 -4.45
CA GLY A 15 -17.37 8.66 -3.19
C GLY A 15 -16.91 7.40 -2.46
N TRP A 16 -15.86 6.71 -2.94
CA TRP A 16 -15.34 5.49 -2.29
C TRP A 16 -14.73 5.79 -0.92
N ALA A 17 -14.13 6.98 -0.77
CA ALA A 17 -13.54 7.43 0.49
C ALA A 17 -14.53 7.40 1.67
N ASP A 18 -15.83 7.61 1.39
CA ASP A 18 -16.88 7.68 2.41
C ASP A 18 -17.83 6.47 2.39
N SER A 19 -18.07 5.87 1.20
CA SER A 19 -19.07 4.82 1.00
C SER A 19 -18.55 3.38 1.10
N LYS A 20 -17.24 3.14 0.95
CA LYS A 20 -16.67 1.79 0.92
C LYS A 20 -15.56 1.61 1.95
N ASP A 21 -15.36 0.38 2.39
CA ASP A 21 -14.18 -0.01 3.15
C ASP A 21 -12.98 0.00 2.20
N VAL A 22 -12.32 1.16 2.12
CA VAL A 22 -11.03 1.27 1.42
C VAL A 22 -9.94 0.95 2.43
N VAL A 23 -9.04 0.05 2.06
CA VAL A 23 -7.86 -0.27 2.86
C VAL A 23 -6.62 0.05 2.05
N ILE A 24 -5.77 0.88 2.61
CA ILE A 24 -4.47 1.25 2.06
C ILE A 24 -3.42 0.49 2.85
N ALA A 25 -2.69 -0.39 2.19
CA ALA A 25 -1.51 -1.06 2.73
C ALA A 25 -0.26 -0.41 2.14
N THR A 26 0.84 -0.40 2.90
CA THR A 26 2.11 0.10 2.38
C THR A 26 3.31 -0.76 2.77
N GLY A 27 4.30 -0.77 1.88
CA GLY A 27 5.66 -1.13 2.24
C GLY A 27 6.33 -0.07 3.12
N VAL A 28 7.66 -0.14 3.23
CA VAL A 28 8.45 0.83 4.01
C VAL A 28 9.45 1.56 3.11
N GLY A 29 9.47 2.89 3.22
CA GLY A 29 10.34 3.77 2.43
C GLY A 29 9.70 5.12 2.12
N ASN A 30 10.21 5.83 1.10
CA ASN A 30 9.64 7.14 0.73
C ASN A 30 8.19 7.03 0.22
N HIS A 31 7.84 5.95 -0.48
CA HIS A 31 6.48 5.69 -0.93
C HIS A 31 5.49 5.57 0.25
N GLN A 32 5.94 5.02 1.39
CA GLN A 32 5.15 4.94 2.62
C GLN A 32 4.82 6.34 3.14
N MET A 33 5.83 7.22 3.22
CA MET A 33 5.64 8.61 3.67
C MET A 33 4.69 9.36 2.74
N MET A 34 4.88 9.23 1.42
CA MET A 34 3.99 9.83 0.43
C MET A 34 2.54 9.32 0.58
N ALA A 35 2.33 8.01 0.75
CA ALA A 35 1.00 7.46 0.97
C ALA A 35 0.35 8.02 2.23
N CYS A 36 1.09 8.08 3.35
CA CYS A 36 0.62 8.69 4.60
C CYS A 36 0.34 10.20 4.47
N GLN A 37 1.06 10.93 3.64
CA GLN A 37 0.90 12.39 3.52
C GLN A 37 -0.20 12.79 2.54
N PHE A 38 -0.37 12.07 1.44
CA PHE A 38 -1.21 12.49 0.32
C PHE A 38 -2.53 11.73 0.21
N ILE A 39 -2.70 10.60 0.88
CA ILE A 39 -3.98 9.90 0.92
C ILE A 39 -4.74 10.35 2.16
N ARG A 40 -5.99 10.78 1.95
CA ARG A 40 -6.90 11.07 3.05
C ARG A 40 -7.72 9.82 3.38
N TRP A 41 -7.44 9.21 4.53
CA TRP A 41 -8.24 8.12 5.08
C TRP A 41 -9.21 8.63 6.17
N ASN A 42 -10.48 8.27 6.05
CA ASN A 42 -11.56 8.80 6.89
C ASN A 42 -12.05 7.81 7.96
N ARG A 43 -11.57 6.56 7.94
CA ARG A 43 -11.99 5.50 8.86
C ARG A 43 -10.82 4.92 9.65
N PRO A 44 -11.00 4.51 10.91
CA PRO A 44 -9.96 3.79 11.64
C PRO A 44 -9.62 2.48 10.92
N ARG A 45 -8.38 2.00 11.07
CA ARG A 45 -7.89 0.72 10.50
C ARG A 45 -7.92 0.63 8.96
N SER A 46 -8.08 1.74 8.26
CA SER A 46 -8.02 1.81 6.79
C SER A 46 -6.63 2.11 6.23
N MET A 47 -5.65 2.43 7.08
CA MET A 47 -4.24 2.59 6.72
C MET A 47 -3.41 1.58 7.51
N ILE A 48 -2.82 0.60 6.83
CA ILE A 48 -2.07 -0.52 7.43
C ILE A 48 -0.62 -0.45 6.93
N THR A 49 0.29 -0.16 7.84
CA THR A 49 1.72 -0.02 7.53
C THR A 49 2.58 -0.46 8.71
N SER A 50 3.80 -0.89 8.44
CA SER A 50 4.79 -1.20 9.47
C SER A 50 5.41 0.09 10.01
N GLY A 51 4.64 0.84 10.80
CA GLY A 51 5.09 2.13 11.35
C GLY A 51 6.01 2.01 12.56
N SER A 52 5.85 0.97 13.38
CA SER A 52 6.60 0.81 14.63
C SER A 52 8.05 0.37 14.39
N LEU A 53 8.24 -0.77 13.73
CA LEU A 53 9.56 -1.35 13.47
C LEU A 53 10.11 -0.98 12.09
N GLY A 54 9.28 -0.51 11.16
CA GLY A 54 9.75 -0.17 9.81
C GLY A 54 10.15 -1.39 8.99
N VAL A 55 9.39 -2.48 9.08
CA VAL A 55 9.72 -3.74 8.39
C VAL A 55 9.38 -3.65 6.89
N MET A 56 10.41 -3.62 6.05
CA MET A 56 10.26 -3.77 4.60
C MET A 56 9.69 -5.16 4.25
N GLY A 57 8.94 -5.26 3.14
CA GLY A 57 8.29 -6.50 2.73
C GLY A 57 6.99 -6.82 3.45
N ALA A 58 6.62 -6.09 4.51
CA ALA A 58 5.36 -6.31 5.22
C ALA A 58 4.12 -5.88 4.42
N GLY A 59 4.27 -5.01 3.41
CA GLY A 59 3.16 -4.41 2.67
C GLY A 59 2.26 -5.42 1.96
N LEU A 60 2.85 -6.34 1.18
CA LEU A 60 2.08 -7.36 0.45
C LEU A 60 1.34 -8.35 1.36
N PRO A 61 1.98 -8.95 2.39
CA PRO A 61 1.27 -9.75 3.39
C PRO A 61 0.15 -8.99 4.11
N PHE A 62 0.36 -7.71 4.45
CA PHE A 62 -0.68 -6.88 5.06
C PHE A 62 -1.87 -6.66 4.13
N ALA A 63 -1.63 -6.40 2.85
CA ALA A 63 -2.70 -6.26 1.86
C ALA A 63 -3.49 -7.57 1.68
N VAL A 64 -2.80 -8.72 1.65
CA VAL A 64 -3.43 -10.04 1.62
C VAL A 64 -4.31 -10.24 2.86
N GLY A 65 -3.76 -10.03 4.06
CA GLY A 65 -4.51 -10.19 5.31
C GLY A 65 -5.72 -9.26 5.40
N ALA A 66 -5.58 -8.00 4.96
CA ALA A 66 -6.67 -7.04 4.91
C ALA A 66 -7.80 -7.48 3.97
N GLN A 67 -7.46 -7.93 2.76
CA GLN A 67 -8.45 -8.38 1.78
C GLN A 67 -9.15 -9.67 2.23
N VAL A 68 -8.44 -10.56 2.93
CA VAL A 68 -9.06 -11.76 3.53
C VAL A 68 -10.00 -11.39 4.68
N ALA A 69 -9.60 -10.44 5.53
CA ALA A 69 -10.41 -9.99 6.67
C ALA A 69 -11.66 -9.20 6.23
N ASN A 70 -11.58 -8.47 5.11
CA ASN A 70 -12.71 -7.77 4.52
C ASN A 70 -12.77 -8.03 2.99
N PRO A 71 -13.45 -9.11 2.56
CA PRO A 71 -13.52 -9.49 1.16
C PRO A 71 -14.14 -8.45 0.23
N ASN A 72 -14.98 -7.55 0.77
CA ASN A 72 -15.66 -6.50 0.00
C ASN A 72 -14.88 -5.18 -0.05
N ALA A 73 -13.77 -5.08 0.69
CA ALA A 73 -12.95 -3.88 0.71
C ALA A 73 -12.20 -3.69 -0.61
N LEU A 74 -11.97 -2.41 -0.97
CA LEU A 74 -10.95 -2.06 -1.95
C LEU A 74 -9.61 -1.99 -1.25
N THR A 75 -8.82 -3.04 -1.38
CA THR A 75 -7.46 -3.06 -0.84
C THR A 75 -6.47 -2.58 -1.90
N ILE A 76 -5.75 -1.50 -1.59
CA ILE A 76 -4.70 -0.92 -2.43
C ILE A 76 -3.38 -0.99 -1.68
N LEU A 77 -2.39 -1.62 -2.29
CA LEU A 77 -1.01 -1.65 -1.81
C LEU A 77 -0.16 -0.63 -2.57
N PHE A 78 0.46 0.28 -1.83
CA PHE A 78 1.58 1.09 -2.33
C PHE A 78 2.89 0.55 -1.80
N ASP A 79 3.70 -0.04 -2.66
CA ASP A 79 4.98 -0.63 -2.28
C ASP A 79 6.14 0.01 -3.05
N GLY A 80 7.35 -0.11 -2.53
CA GLY A 80 8.58 0.21 -3.27
C GLY A 80 9.11 -1.05 -3.94
N ASP A 81 9.88 -0.91 -5.01
CA ASP A 81 10.58 -2.02 -5.67
C ASP A 81 11.39 -2.88 -4.68
N GLY A 82 12.19 -2.26 -3.81
CA GLY A 82 12.99 -2.97 -2.82
C GLY A 82 12.17 -3.68 -1.74
N SER A 83 11.07 -3.06 -1.28
CA SER A 83 10.18 -3.66 -0.26
C SER A 83 9.34 -4.78 -0.86
N PHE A 84 8.76 -4.58 -2.05
CA PHE A 84 8.00 -5.58 -2.78
C PHE A 84 8.83 -6.84 -3.08
N ASN A 85 10.10 -6.68 -3.47
CA ASN A 85 10.97 -7.80 -3.78
C ASN A 85 11.25 -8.73 -2.59
N MET A 86 11.05 -8.29 -1.35
CA MET A 86 11.24 -9.15 -0.17
C MET A 86 10.14 -10.21 -0.04
N THR A 87 8.93 -9.93 -0.53
CA THR A 87 7.75 -10.79 -0.31
C THR A 87 6.90 -11.03 -1.55
N HIS A 88 7.38 -10.68 -2.76
CA HIS A 88 6.61 -10.84 -4.02
C HIS A 88 6.07 -12.26 -4.25
N MET A 89 6.66 -13.28 -3.62
CA MET A 89 6.19 -14.67 -3.72
C MET A 89 4.75 -14.83 -3.21
N ASP A 90 4.26 -13.93 -2.35
CA ASP A 90 2.87 -13.90 -1.89
C ASP A 90 1.86 -13.54 -3.00
N LEU A 91 2.32 -13.13 -4.18
CA LEU A 91 1.46 -13.09 -5.37
C LEU A 91 0.83 -14.46 -5.66
N GLN A 92 1.52 -15.56 -5.34
CA GLN A 92 0.96 -16.90 -5.43
C GLN A 92 -0.30 -17.05 -4.55
N THR A 93 -0.27 -16.49 -3.33
CA THR A 93 -1.41 -16.48 -2.42
C THR A 93 -2.57 -15.67 -2.98
N ILE A 94 -2.29 -14.48 -3.53
CA ILE A 94 -3.30 -13.62 -4.17
C ILE A 94 -4.02 -14.37 -5.29
N ILE A 95 -3.27 -15.02 -6.19
CA ILE A 95 -3.83 -15.77 -7.31
C ILE A 95 -4.61 -17.00 -6.80
N ARG A 96 -4.03 -17.76 -5.87
CA ARG A 96 -4.64 -18.99 -5.34
C ARG A 96 -6.00 -18.75 -4.68
N TYR A 97 -6.16 -17.62 -3.99
CA TYR A 97 -7.40 -17.26 -3.29
C TYR A 97 -8.24 -16.23 -4.04
N ASN A 98 -7.88 -15.88 -5.28
CA ASN A 98 -8.57 -14.89 -6.12
C ASN A 98 -8.83 -13.55 -5.38
N LEU A 99 -7.81 -13.03 -4.70
CA LEU A 99 -7.93 -11.82 -3.90
C LEU A 99 -7.80 -10.58 -4.80
N PRO A 100 -8.79 -9.66 -4.85
CA PRO A 100 -8.78 -8.53 -5.80
C PRO A 100 -7.90 -7.34 -5.35
N VAL A 101 -6.74 -7.62 -4.74
CA VAL A 101 -5.80 -6.59 -4.26
C VAL A 101 -5.23 -5.79 -5.43
N LYS A 102 -5.21 -4.46 -5.30
CA LYS A 102 -4.60 -3.55 -6.29
C LYS A 102 -3.19 -3.20 -5.82
N ILE A 103 -2.18 -3.43 -6.66
CA ILE A 103 -0.78 -3.22 -6.28
C ILE A 103 -0.17 -2.15 -7.18
N ALA A 104 0.40 -1.12 -6.56
CA ALA A 104 1.15 -0.05 -7.22
C ALA A 104 2.59 -0.06 -6.68
N VAL A 105 3.53 -0.53 -7.51
CA VAL A 105 4.97 -0.54 -7.19
C VAL A 105 5.60 0.77 -7.64
N MET A 106 6.07 1.56 -6.68
CA MET A 106 6.84 2.78 -6.91
C MET A 106 8.30 2.39 -7.19
N ASN A 107 8.57 2.08 -8.46
CA ASN A 107 9.89 1.65 -8.88
C ASN A 107 10.78 2.86 -9.21
N ASP A 108 11.77 3.11 -8.36
CA ASP A 108 12.83 4.09 -8.59
C ASP A 108 14.23 3.46 -8.72
N ASN A 109 14.30 2.12 -8.83
CA ASN A 109 15.51 1.29 -8.94
C ASN A 109 16.52 1.49 -7.79
N ARG A 110 16.07 1.89 -6.60
CA ARG A 110 16.94 2.10 -5.43
C ARG A 110 16.15 2.10 -4.12
N GLN A 111 16.86 2.05 -3.00
CA GLN A 111 16.24 2.32 -1.69
C GLN A 111 16.23 3.84 -1.46
N GLN A 112 15.25 4.54 -2.05
CA GLN A 112 15.25 6.02 -2.11
C GLN A 112 15.37 6.71 -0.75
N MET A 113 14.73 6.18 0.29
CA MET A 113 14.86 6.73 1.65
C MET A 113 16.32 6.69 2.09
N VAL A 114 16.95 5.50 2.08
CA VAL A 114 18.36 5.33 2.45
C VAL A 114 19.29 6.20 1.60
N TRP A 115 19.05 6.23 0.29
CA TRP A 115 19.85 7.02 -0.66
C TRP A 115 19.85 8.53 -0.36
N ILE A 116 18.72 9.08 0.11
CA ILE A 116 18.63 10.51 0.49
C ILE A 116 19.46 10.78 1.75
N TRP A 117 19.42 9.89 2.75
CA TRP A 117 20.05 10.10 4.05
C TRP A 117 21.53 9.74 4.11
N GLN A 118 22.07 9.04 3.10
CA GLN A 118 23.49 8.69 3.00
C GLN A 118 24.34 9.77 2.31
N ARG A 119 23.72 10.85 1.84
CA ARG A 119 24.41 12.02 1.29
C ARG A 119 24.74 13.02 2.38
#